data_AF-A0A7C2UF39-F1
#
_entry.id   AF-A0A7C2UF39-F1
#
_cell.length_a   1.000
_cell.length_b   1.000
_cell.length_c   1.000
_cell.angle_alpha   90.00
_cell.angle_beta   90.00
_cell.angle_gamma   90.00
#
_symmetry.space_group_name_H-M   'P 1'
#
loop_
_entity.id
_entity.type
_entity.pdbx_description
1 polymer ?
#
loop_
_entity_poly.entity_id
_entity_poly.type
_entity_poly.pdbx_seq_one_letter_code
_entity_poly.pdbx_strand_id
1 'polypeptide(L)'
;MEAGSLSGSFEILLVGGQEYKLSLDFSHLGQDDDMGFAGDLDIRGDVVIRAQGGEGPAVIYRSAPGPCVLEGQNEPRAFRILHVAPGTDAATVELRNVRVEGGCVEGDGGGILVGSNGSLSLVDSTVKDNHARESGGGIHFAGSCSGCALTLQGTTVQGNSARLGGGIAALDGASIRDSTVVDNSARAGGGGLFLAGVARLEGVTVEANGQSDDVEPLGGGGLLCGGLLDAPCTELTIIGGRLGGPERGNSAAGAGGALRAFGGSLSMTGTAIVDNRSGQGGGGLALD
;
A
#
# COMPACT_ATOMS: atom_id res chain seq x y z
N MET A 1 -5.59 -14.82 16.00
CA MET A 1 -5.13 -14.11 17.21
C MET A 1 -5.68 -12.71 17.06
N GLU A 2 -6.86 -12.43 17.62
CA GLU A 2 -7.41 -11.07 17.57
C GLU A 2 -6.74 -10.21 18.64
N ALA A 3 -6.35 -8.98 18.28
CA ALA A 3 -5.85 -8.00 19.23
C ALA A 3 -6.99 -7.02 19.56
N GLY A 4 -7.87 -7.37 20.50
CA GLY A 4 -8.97 -6.48 20.86
C GLY A 4 -9.78 -6.87 22.10
N SER A 5 -9.31 -6.52 23.31
CA SER A 5 -10.24 -6.25 24.43
C SER A 5 -9.68 -5.42 25.60
N LEU A 6 -8.43 -4.93 25.60
CA LEU A 6 -7.83 -4.31 26.79
C LEU A 6 -7.13 -2.99 26.47
N SER A 7 -7.30 -2.00 27.34
CA SER A 7 -6.72 -0.66 27.23
C SER A 7 -5.19 -0.66 27.43
N GLY A 8 -4.45 -0.10 26.48
CA GLY A 8 -2.99 0.06 26.50
C GLY A 8 -2.34 -0.28 25.15
N SER A 9 -1.15 0.27 24.89
CA SER A 9 -0.35 -0.13 23.72
C SER A 9 0.17 -1.55 23.89
N PHE A 10 -0.14 -2.43 22.94
CA PHE A 10 0.30 -3.83 22.95
C PHE A 10 1.58 -3.98 22.12
N GLU A 11 2.49 -4.86 22.51
CA GLU A 11 3.70 -5.17 21.74
C GLU A 11 3.77 -6.65 21.40
N ILE A 12 3.89 -6.96 20.11
CA ILE A 12 4.11 -8.30 19.56
C ILE A 12 5.56 -8.39 19.11
N LEU A 13 6.29 -9.35 19.69
CA LEU A 13 7.68 -9.61 19.37
C LEU A 13 7.79 -10.87 18.52
N LEU A 14 8.19 -10.68 17.27
CA LEU A 14 8.47 -11.75 16.32
C LEU A 14 9.99 -12.03 16.29
N VAL A 15 10.36 -13.22 15.87
CA VAL A 15 11.76 -13.60 15.63
C VAL A 15 12.11 -13.23 14.19
N GLY A 16 13.21 -12.49 14.00
CA GLY A 16 13.69 -12.11 12.68
C GLY A 16 14.04 -13.33 11.82
N GLY A 17 13.67 -13.27 10.55
CA GLY A 17 13.85 -14.36 9.58
C GLY A 17 12.86 -15.52 9.72
N GLN A 18 12.00 -15.51 10.75
CA GLN A 18 10.96 -16.52 10.90
C GLN A 18 9.69 -16.18 10.12
N GLU A 19 8.98 -17.23 9.73
CA GLU A 19 7.72 -17.16 9.01
C GLU A 19 6.51 -17.40 9.93
N TYR A 20 5.54 -16.49 9.85
CA TYR A 20 4.31 -16.43 10.62
C TYR A 20 3.14 -16.53 9.67
N LYS A 21 2.70 -17.76 9.47
CA LYS A 21 1.59 -18.08 8.57
C LYS A 21 0.26 -17.75 9.24
N LEU A 22 -0.56 -16.93 8.57
CA LEU A 22 -1.95 -16.71 8.94
C LEU A 22 -2.85 -17.69 8.18
N SER A 23 -3.84 -18.25 8.85
CA SER A 23 -4.79 -19.19 8.25
C SER A 23 -6.19 -18.95 8.80
N LEU A 24 -7.20 -19.11 7.94
CA LEU A 24 -8.59 -19.19 8.35
C LEU A 24 -8.82 -20.49 9.12
N ASP A 25 -9.35 -20.39 10.33
CA ASP A 25 -9.82 -21.55 11.10
C ASP A 25 -11.36 -21.61 11.06
N PHE A 26 -11.88 -22.35 10.08
CA PHE A 26 -13.32 -22.53 9.89
C PHE A 26 -14.00 -23.41 10.97
N SER A 27 -13.27 -23.86 11.98
CA SER A 27 -13.85 -24.64 13.09
C SER A 27 -14.52 -23.78 14.17
N HIS A 28 -14.39 -22.45 14.09
CA HIS A 28 -14.87 -21.49 15.10
C HIS A 28 -15.82 -20.41 14.55
N LEU A 29 -16.71 -20.76 13.59
CA LEU A 29 -17.72 -19.88 12.94
C LEU A 29 -18.83 -19.33 13.89
N GLY A 30 -18.51 -18.94 15.11
CA GLY A 30 -19.50 -18.43 16.07
C GLY A 30 -18.97 -17.53 17.18
N GLN A 31 -17.65 -17.33 17.31
CA GLN A 31 -17.02 -16.34 18.17
C GLN A 31 -15.69 -15.96 17.51
N ASP A 32 -15.55 -14.73 17.01
CA ASP A 32 -14.33 -14.17 16.37
C ASP A 32 -13.95 -14.74 15.00
N ASP A 33 -14.95 -14.92 14.13
CA ASP A 33 -14.72 -14.89 12.68
C ASP A 33 -15.89 -14.09 12.06
N ASP A 34 -15.55 -13.23 11.10
CA ASP A 34 -16.41 -12.65 10.07
C ASP A 34 -17.71 -11.89 10.46
N MET A 35 -17.56 -10.57 10.64
CA MET A 35 -18.47 -9.60 10.00
C MET A 35 -17.84 -8.89 8.78
N GLY A 36 -17.13 -9.69 7.95
CA GLY A 36 -16.94 -9.55 6.49
C GLY A 36 -15.93 -8.50 6.01
N PHE A 37 -14.82 -8.81 5.32
CA PHE A 37 -14.36 -10.02 4.63
C PHE A 37 -12.80 -10.00 4.57
N ALA A 38 -12.22 -11.21 4.62
CA ALA A 38 -10.88 -11.65 4.18
C ALA A 38 -9.82 -12.03 5.24
N GLY A 39 -10.08 -12.99 6.14
CA GLY A 39 -9.06 -13.83 6.81
C GLY A 39 -7.87 -13.13 7.48
N ASP A 40 -8.04 -11.88 7.84
CA ASP A 40 -7.02 -10.94 8.26
C ASP A 40 -6.76 -10.98 9.76
N LEU A 41 -5.62 -10.42 10.14
CA LEU A 41 -5.40 -9.96 11.49
C LEU A 41 -6.12 -8.61 11.70
N ASP A 42 -7.30 -8.68 12.32
CA ASP A 42 -8.05 -7.50 12.78
C ASP A 42 -7.35 -6.85 13.99
N ILE A 43 -7.07 -5.55 13.88
CA ILE A 43 -6.44 -4.76 14.92
C ILE A 43 -7.35 -3.58 15.27
N ARG A 44 -8.00 -3.66 16.44
CA ARG A 44 -8.96 -2.66 16.93
C ARG A 44 -8.39 -1.71 17.99
N GLY A 45 -7.08 -1.78 18.25
CA GLY A 45 -6.40 -0.92 19.21
C GLY A 45 -4.93 -0.74 18.88
N ASP A 46 -4.23 0.05 19.68
CA ASP A 46 -2.83 0.39 19.41
C ASP A 46 -1.90 -0.81 19.59
N VAL A 47 -1.11 -1.13 18.56
CA VAL A 47 -0.14 -2.23 18.61
C VAL A 47 1.17 -1.88 17.90
N VAL A 48 2.27 -2.34 18.49
CA VAL A 48 3.59 -2.42 17.85
C VAL A 48 3.88 -3.88 17.54
N ILE A 49 4.15 -4.21 16.28
CA ILE A 49 4.62 -5.53 15.86
C ILE A 49 6.04 -5.34 15.35
N ARG A 50 7.02 -5.96 16.03
CA ARG A 50 8.43 -5.85 15.63
C ARG A 50 9.15 -7.19 15.62
N ALA A 51 10.04 -7.36 14.64
CA ALA A 51 10.98 -8.46 14.65
C ALA A 51 12.20 -8.13 15.51
N GLN A 52 12.64 -9.08 16.33
CA GLN A 52 13.84 -8.98 17.16
C GLN A 52 14.56 -10.34 17.22
N GLY A 53 15.89 -10.29 17.35
CA GLY A 53 16.72 -11.49 17.21
C GLY A 53 16.64 -12.09 15.80
N GLY A 54 17.50 -13.06 15.49
CA GLY A 54 17.57 -13.65 14.15
C GLY A 54 18.16 -12.70 13.09
N GLU A 55 18.02 -13.08 11.82
CA GLU A 55 18.54 -12.33 10.67
C GLU A 55 17.39 -11.91 9.74
N GLY A 56 17.29 -10.60 9.48
CA GLY A 56 16.27 -10.02 8.58
C GLY A 56 14.88 -9.84 9.20
N PRO A 57 13.88 -9.51 8.37
CA PRO A 57 12.52 -9.25 8.84
C PRO A 57 11.78 -10.54 9.20
N ALA A 58 10.84 -10.46 10.15
CA ALA A 58 9.85 -11.52 10.35
C ALA A 58 8.81 -11.48 9.21
N VAL A 59 8.44 -12.64 8.67
CA VAL A 59 7.53 -12.73 7.50
C VAL A 59 6.13 -13.10 7.96
N ILE A 60 5.14 -12.26 7.66
CA ILE A 60 3.71 -12.49 7.93
C ILE A 60 3.02 -12.67 6.58
N TYR A 61 2.40 -13.83 6.37
CA TYR A 61 1.86 -14.20 5.06
C TYR A 61 0.64 -15.12 5.14
N ARG A 62 -0.11 -15.21 4.03
CA ARG A 62 -1.30 -16.06 3.94
C ARG A 62 -0.97 -17.54 3.77
N SER A 63 -1.84 -18.40 4.28
CA SER A 63 -1.87 -19.81 3.94
C SER A 63 -2.20 -20.03 2.45
N ALA A 64 -1.22 -20.52 1.67
CA ALA A 64 -1.24 -20.73 0.22
C ALA A 64 -0.74 -19.52 -0.60
N PRO A 65 0.59 -19.31 -0.70
CA PRO A 65 1.22 -18.23 -1.45
C PRO A 65 1.16 -18.42 -2.99
N GLY A 66 0.18 -19.19 -3.49
CA GLY A 66 -0.05 -19.33 -4.92
C GLY A 66 -0.45 -17.99 -5.57
N PRO A 67 -0.47 -17.92 -6.91
CA PRO A 67 -0.89 -16.72 -7.62
C PRO A 67 -2.26 -16.26 -7.11
N CYS A 68 -2.46 -14.95 -6.99
CA CYS A 68 -3.76 -14.41 -6.65
C CYS A 68 -4.71 -14.60 -7.84
N VAL A 69 -5.53 -15.63 -7.77
CA VAL A 69 -6.57 -15.94 -8.76
C VAL A 69 -7.91 -15.80 -8.06
N LEU A 70 -8.62 -14.75 -8.44
CA LEU A 70 -9.89 -14.33 -7.87
C LEU A 70 -11.05 -14.76 -8.79
N GLU A 71 -11.04 -16.02 -9.26
CA GLU A 71 -12.06 -16.55 -10.18
C GLU A 71 -12.72 -17.82 -9.66
N GLY A 72 -14.02 -17.76 -9.33
CA GLY A 72 -14.87 -18.95 -9.13
C GLY A 72 -14.96 -19.48 -7.69
N GLN A 73 -16.01 -20.28 -7.43
CA GLN A 73 -16.50 -20.66 -6.10
C GLN A 73 -15.61 -21.64 -5.30
N ASN A 74 -14.41 -22.00 -5.78
CA ASN A 74 -13.54 -23.04 -5.18
C ASN A 74 -12.04 -22.67 -5.10
N GLU A 75 -11.67 -21.42 -5.35
CA GLU A 75 -10.26 -20.97 -5.24
C GLU A 75 -9.87 -20.65 -3.78
N PRO A 76 -8.56 -20.61 -3.43
CA PRO A 76 -8.12 -20.13 -2.11
C PRO A 76 -8.74 -18.75 -1.88
N ARG A 77 -9.71 -18.71 -0.97
CA ARG A 77 -10.56 -17.56 -0.67
C ARG A 77 -9.72 -16.30 -0.49
N ALA A 78 -10.32 -15.15 -0.84
CA ALA A 78 -9.76 -13.84 -0.57
C ALA A 78 -9.23 -13.77 0.87
N PHE A 79 -8.00 -13.29 1.01
CA PHE A 79 -7.24 -13.26 2.26
C PHE A 79 -6.40 -12.00 2.30
N ARG A 80 -6.75 -11.08 3.19
CA ARG A 80 -5.95 -9.92 3.58
C ARG A 80 -5.02 -10.32 4.71
N ILE A 81 -3.85 -9.70 4.85
CA ILE A 81 -2.93 -10.03 5.95
C ILE A 81 -3.30 -9.24 7.22
N LEU A 82 -3.50 -7.93 7.12
CA LEU A 82 -3.82 -7.06 8.25
C LEU A 82 -4.96 -6.10 7.93
N HIS A 83 -5.85 -5.89 8.91
CA HIS A 83 -6.88 -4.87 8.87
C HIS A 83 -6.82 -4.02 10.14
N VAL A 84 -6.50 -2.75 9.95
CA VAL A 84 -6.31 -1.77 11.02
C VAL A 84 -7.57 -0.93 11.17
N ALA A 85 -8.07 -0.83 12.41
CA ALA A 85 -9.29 -0.11 12.76
C ALA A 85 -10.53 -0.57 11.95
N PRO A 86 -10.89 -1.87 11.97
CA PRO A 86 -12.16 -2.31 11.38
C PRO A 86 -13.32 -1.72 12.18
N GLY A 87 -14.08 -0.81 11.57
CA GLY A 87 -15.26 -0.19 12.17
C GLY A 87 -15.02 1.20 12.75
N THR A 88 -15.54 1.44 13.96
CA THR A 88 -15.60 2.79 14.55
C THR A 88 -14.47 3.11 15.53
N ASP A 89 -13.78 2.09 16.03
CA ASP A 89 -12.70 2.27 16.99
C ASP A 89 -11.42 2.73 16.29
N ALA A 90 -10.67 3.62 16.94
CA ALA A 90 -9.38 4.06 16.44
C ALA A 90 -8.29 3.04 16.79
N ALA A 91 -7.35 2.83 15.87
CA ALA A 91 -6.20 1.96 16.10
C ALA A 91 -4.95 2.51 15.43
N THR A 92 -3.84 2.55 16.16
CA THR A 92 -2.52 2.90 15.64
C THR A 92 -1.65 1.65 15.58
N VAL A 93 -1.17 1.32 14.39
CA VAL A 93 -0.30 0.16 14.18
C VAL A 93 1.09 0.63 13.78
N GLU A 94 2.08 0.10 14.46
CA GLU A 94 3.47 0.23 14.05
C GLU A 94 4.05 -1.14 13.70
N LEU A 95 4.57 -1.26 12.49
CA LEU A 95 5.25 -2.43 11.97
C LEU A 95 6.74 -2.12 11.82
N ARG A 96 7.60 -2.87 12.51
CA ARG A 96 9.06 -2.68 12.45
C ARG A 96 9.80 -3.94 12.06
N ASN A 97 10.65 -3.85 11.02
CA ASN A 97 11.43 -4.98 10.53
C ASN A 97 10.55 -6.21 10.25
N VAL A 98 9.41 -6.00 9.59
CA VAL A 98 8.51 -7.09 9.19
C VAL A 98 8.31 -7.11 7.68
N ARG A 99 7.94 -8.26 7.15
CA ARG A 99 7.52 -8.45 5.76
C ARG A 99 6.06 -8.89 5.75
N VAL A 100 5.22 -8.16 5.04
CA VAL A 100 3.80 -8.49 4.81
C VAL A 100 3.64 -8.91 3.36
N GLU A 101 3.26 -10.17 3.12
CA GLU A 101 3.22 -10.70 1.75
C GLU A 101 2.11 -11.70 1.44
N GLY A 102 1.82 -11.79 0.14
CA GLY A 102 0.92 -12.78 -0.43
C GLY A 102 -0.57 -12.49 -0.22
N GLY A 103 -0.96 -11.32 0.30
CA GLY A 103 -2.35 -10.92 0.44
C GLY A 103 -3.08 -10.85 -0.91
N CYS A 104 -4.35 -11.21 -0.95
CA CYS A 104 -5.13 -11.37 -2.19
C CYS A 104 -6.60 -11.13 -1.91
N VAL A 105 -7.17 -9.99 -2.34
CA VAL A 105 -8.57 -9.62 -2.05
C VAL A 105 -9.32 -9.03 -3.23
N GLU A 106 -10.64 -9.17 -3.22
CA GLU A 106 -11.57 -8.52 -4.16
C GLU A 106 -11.85 -7.03 -3.84
N GLY A 107 -11.43 -6.57 -2.67
CA GLY A 107 -11.63 -5.19 -2.22
C GLY A 107 -10.34 -4.39 -2.26
N ASP A 108 -10.18 -3.52 -1.26
CA ASP A 108 -8.98 -2.73 -1.04
C ASP A 108 -8.01 -3.37 -0.04
N GLY A 109 -6.73 -3.01 -0.14
CA GLY A 109 -5.70 -3.37 0.82
C GLY A 109 -5.41 -4.87 0.83
N GLY A 110 -4.69 -5.37 -0.19
CA GLY A 110 -4.37 -6.79 -0.30
C GLY A 110 -3.48 -7.26 0.84
N GLY A 111 -2.38 -6.54 1.08
CA GLY A 111 -1.54 -6.75 2.25
C GLY A 111 -2.18 -6.17 3.50
N ILE A 112 -2.35 -4.85 3.49
CA ILE A 112 -2.80 -4.07 4.65
C ILE A 112 -3.94 -3.14 4.24
N LEU A 113 -5.08 -3.24 4.94
CA LEU A 113 -6.15 -2.27 4.88
C LEU A 113 -6.14 -1.44 6.17
N VAL A 114 -6.09 -0.13 6.03
CA VAL A 114 -6.24 0.82 7.14
C VAL A 114 -7.57 1.54 6.98
N GLY A 115 -8.48 1.27 7.91
CA GLY A 115 -9.80 1.87 7.98
C GLY A 115 -9.76 3.36 8.29
N SER A 116 -10.93 4.00 8.24
CA SER A 116 -11.07 5.46 8.35
C SER A 116 -10.52 6.06 9.65
N ASN A 117 -10.47 5.28 10.74
CA ASN A 117 -9.96 5.70 12.05
C ASN A 117 -8.58 5.09 12.39
N GLY A 118 -7.92 4.49 11.40
CA GLY A 118 -6.65 3.80 11.57
C GLY A 118 -5.44 4.68 11.27
N SER A 119 -4.32 4.39 11.92
CA SER A 119 -3.00 4.91 11.55
C SER A 119 -2.02 3.76 11.37
N LEU A 120 -1.09 3.91 10.45
CA LEU A 120 -0.08 2.90 10.14
C LEU A 120 1.30 3.53 9.99
N SER A 121 2.26 3.02 10.74
CA SER A 121 3.69 3.32 10.60
C SER A 121 4.43 2.05 10.19
N LEU A 122 5.15 2.09 9.08
CA LEU A 122 6.10 1.04 8.70
C LEU A 122 7.53 1.58 8.81
N VAL A 123 8.37 0.87 9.55
CA VAL A 123 9.78 1.19 9.72
C VAL A 123 10.62 -0.02 9.32
N ASP A 124 11.56 0.18 8.40
CA ASP A 124 12.50 -0.86 7.94
C ASP A 124 11.79 -2.15 7.51
N SER A 125 10.63 -2.02 6.89
CA SER A 125 9.73 -3.14 6.60
C SER A 125 9.59 -3.38 5.10
N THR A 126 8.92 -4.46 4.72
CA THR A 126 8.61 -4.77 3.32
C THR A 126 7.15 -5.13 3.15
N VAL A 127 6.47 -4.56 2.16
CA VAL A 127 5.13 -4.98 1.74
C VAL A 127 5.21 -5.45 0.30
N LYS A 128 5.03 -6.75 0.07
CA LYS A 128 5.29 -7.31 -1.26
C LYS A 128 4.38 -8.42 -1.71
N ASP A 129 4.28 -8.57 -3.03
CA ASP A 129 3.52 -9.63 -3.71
C ASP A 129 2.07 -9.72 -3.21
N ASN A 130 1.45 -8.56 -2.94
CA ASN A 130 0.04 -8.48 -2.55
C ASN A 130 -0.84 -7.98 -3.70
N HIS A 131 -2.10 -8.39 -3.70
CA HIS A 131 -3.07 -8.05 -4.71
C HIS A 131 -4.39 -7.60 -4.09
N ALA A 132 -4.92 -6.49 -4.60
CA ALA A 132 -6.25 -5.99 -4.33
C ALA A 132 -6.95 -5.75 -5.65
N ARG A 133 -8.22 -6.11 -5.81
CA ARG A 133 -8.93 -5.81 -7.06
C ARG A 133 -9.17 -4.30 -7.23
N GLU A 134 -9.40 -3.59 -6.13
CA GLU A 134 -9.75 -2.17 -6.16
C GLU A 134 -8.52 -1.28 -5.93
N SER A 135 -8.18 -0.96 -4.68
CA SER A 135 -7.12 0.02 -4.41
C SER A 135 -6.09 -0.50 -3.42
N GLY A 136 -4.83 -0.09 -3.60
CA GLY A 136 -3.77 -0.36 -2.64
C GLY A 136 -3.43 -1.84 -2.57
N GLY A 137 -2.78 -2.38 -3.60
CA GLY A 137 -2.43 -3.80 -3.65
C GLY A 137 -1.62 -4.22 -2.43
N GLY A 138 -0.60 -3.42 -2.10
CA GLY A 138 0.15 -3.54 -0.85
C GLY A 138 -0.59 -2.92 0.33
N ILE A 139 -0.85 -1.61 0.24
CA ILE A 139 -1.43 -0.82 1.33
C ILE A 139 -2.59 0.03 0.79
N HIS A 140 -3.75 -0.08 1.42
CA HIS A 140 -4.82 0.91 1.28
C HIS A 140 -4.98 1.69 2.59
N PHE A 141 -4.87 3.02 2.50
CA PHE A 141 -5.14 3.93 3.60
C PHE A 141 -6.34 4.80 3.28
N ALA A 142 -7.47 4.47 3.92
CA ALA A 142 -8.72 5.21 3.75
C ALA A 142 -8.65 6.60 4.36
N GLY A 143 -8.02 6.72 5.55
CA GLY A 143 -7.73 7.96 6.27
C GLY A 143 -8.89 8.96 6.26
N SER A 144 -9.72 8.99 7.30
CA SER A 144 -10.82 9.98 7.32
C SER A 144 -10.93 10.67 8.68
N CYS A 145 -9.99 10.40 9.59
CA CYS A 145 -9.98 10.93 10.93
C CYS A 145 -8.93 12.03 11.10
N SER A 146 -9.25 13.02 11.94
CA SER A 146 -8.31 14.08 12.30
C SER A 146 -7.09 13.50 13.03
N GLY A 147 -5.93 13.51 12.36
CA GLY A 147 -4.67 13.01 12.91
C GLY A 147 -4.35 11.56 12.53
N CYS A 148 -5.21 10.89 11.76
CA CYS A 148 -4.85 9.62 11.13
C CYS A 148 -3.64 9.82 10.20
N ALA A 149 -2.70 8.88 10.19
CA ALA A 149 -1.51 9.01 9.36
C ALA A 149 -1.04 7.66 8.78
N LEU A 150 -0.61 7.72 7.52
CA LEU A 150 0.24 6.70 6.91
C LEU A 150 1.68 7.20 6.84
N THR A 151 2.58 6.52 7.55
CA THR A 151 4.02 6.83 7.55
C THR A 151 4.84 5.61 7.12
N LEU A 152 5.75 5.81 6.17
CA LEU A 152 6.73 4.81 5.77
C LEU A 152 8.14 5.40 5.94
N GLN A 153 9.03 4.65 6.58
CA GLN A 153 10.45 4.98 6.72
C GLN A 153 11.30 3.75 6.44
N GLY A 154 12.32 3.87 5.58
CA GLY A 154 13.21 2.73 5.27
C GLY A 154 12.48 1.52 4.66
N THR A 155 11.28 1.72 4.11
CA THR A 155 10.36 0.62 3.76
C THR A 155 10.41 0.35 2.26
N THR A 156 10.26 -0.92 1.87
CA THR A 156 10.14 -1.34 0.48
C THR A 156 8.72 -1.80 0.17
N VAL A 157 8.09 -1.24 -0.85
CA VAL A 157 6.79 -1.68 -1.37
C VAL A 157 6.99 -2.22 -2.78
N GLN A 158 6.87 -3.53 -2.96
CA GLN A 158 7.30 -4.21 -4.19
C GLN A 158 6.33 -5.25 -4.75
N GLY A 159 6.17 -5.31 -6.07
CA GLY A 159 5.49 -6.44 -6.71
C GLY A 159 3.99 -6.51 -6.38
N ASN A 160 3.41 -5.42 -5.90
CA ASN A 160 2.00 -5.37 -5.55
C ASN A 160 1.15 -4.92 -6.73
N SER A 161 -0.12 -5.32 -6.76
CA SER A 161 -1.02 -4.98 -7.86
C SER A 161 -2.43 -4.60 -7.43
N ALA A 162 -3.01 -3.62 -8.12
CA ALA A 162 -4.40 -3.21 -7.92
C ALA A 162 -5.04 -2.53 -9.13
N ARG A 163 -6.29 -2.06 -9.02
CA ARG A 163 -6.86 -1.14 -10.01
C ARG A 163 -6.29 0.27 -9.84
N LEU A 164 -6.13 0.75 -8.61
CA LEU A 164 -5.51 2.04 -8.27
C LEU A 164 -4.43 1.87 -7.21
N GLY A 165 -3.27 2.51 -7.39
CA GLY A 165 -2.21 2.44 -6.37
C GLY A 165 -1.71 1.01 -6.19
N GLY A 166 -1.03 0.46 -7.21
CA GLY A 166 -0.60 -0.94 -7.20
C GLY A 166 0.19 -1.28 -5.93
N GLY A 167 1.11 -0.41 -5.54
CA GLY A 167 1.80 -0.44 -4.26
C GLY A 167 0.93 0.11 -3.13
N ILE A 168 0.66 1.42 -3.18
CA ILE A 168 -0.06 2.15 -2.12
C ILE A 168 -1.17 2.99 -2.74
N ALA A 169 -2.35 2.93 -2.14
CA ALA A 169 -3.40 3.94 -2.30
C ALA A 169 -3.61 4.65 -0.96
N ALA A 170 -3.36 5.95 -0.90
CA ALA A 170 -3.50 6.77 0.30
C ALA A 170 -4.43 7.96 0.02
N LEU A 171 -5.65 7.88 0.56
CA LEU A 171 -6.74 8.78 0.20
C LEU A 171 -6.77 10.07 1.04
N ASP A 172 -5.99 10.14 2.12
CA ASP A 172 -5.90 11.30 3.01
C ASP A 172 -4.45 11.61 3.40
N GLY A 173 -3.59 11.62 2.38
CA GLY A 173 -2.18 11.93 2.54
C GLY A 173 -1.31 10.75 2.98
N ALA A 174 -0.01 10.95 2.84
CA ALA A 174 1.02 10.00 3.27
C ALA A 174 2.34 10.72 3.50
N SER A 175 3.14 10.21 4.44
CA SER A 175 4.51 10.65 4.67
C SER A 175 5.46 9.49 4.41
N ILE A 176 6.14 9.50 3.26
CA ILE A 176 7.05 8.43 2.84
C ILE A 176 8.48 8.97 2.81
N ARG A 177 9.38 8.34 3.57
CA ARG A 177 10.79 8.76 3.67
C ARG A 177 11.74 7.61 3.44
N ASP A 178 12.83 7.86 2.72
CA ASP A 178 13.95 6.93 2.52
C ASP A 178 13.49 5.53 2.14
N SER A 179 12.47 5.46 1.29
CA SER A 179 11.74 4.23 0.97
C SER A 179 11.79 3.96 -0.53
N THR A 180 11.50 2.71 -0.91
CA THR A 180 11.50 2.27 -2.30
C THR A 180 10.14 1.71 -2.68
N VAL A 181 9.57 2.18 -3.79
CA VAL A 181 8.32 1.71 -4.37
C VAL A 181 8.61 1.20 -5.78
N VAL A 182 8.56 -0.11 -5.97
CA VAL A 182 9.16 -0.74 -7.15
C VAL A 182 8.39 -1.93 -7.70
N ASP A 183 8.39 -2.11 -9.02
CA ASP A 183 7.77 -3.26 -9.69
C ASP A 183 6.27 -3.44 -9.33
N ASN A 184 5.56 -2.37 -8.97
CA ASN A 184 4.13 -2.44 -8.70
C ASN A 184 3.33 -2.09 -9.96
N SER A 185 2.12 -2.64 -10.07
CA SER A 185 1.27 -2.44 -11.24
C SER A 185 -0.16 -2.03 -10.87
N ALA A 186 -0.67 -1.01 -11.52
CA ALA A 186 -2.07 -0.61 -11.42
C ALA A 186 -2.78 -0.76 -12.77
N ARG A 187 -4.05 -1.15 -12.76
CA ARG A 187 -4.84 -1.17 -13.98
C ARG A 187 -5.14 0.26 -14.46
N ALA A 188 -5.75 1.10 -13.63
CA ALA A 188 -6.26 2.42 -14.02
C ALA A 188 -5.25 3.57 -13.78
N GLY A 189 -4.54 3.58 -12.66
CA GLY A 189 -3.72 4.72 -12.28
C GLY A 189 -2.81 4.49 -11.07
N GLY A 190 -1.66 5.17 -11.03
CA GLY A 190 -0.74 5.10 -9.90
C GLY A 190 -0.14 3.71 -9.74
N GLY A 191 0.70 3.28 -10.69
CA GLY A 191 1.26 1.91 -10.66
C GLY A 191 1.97 1.62 -9.34
N GLY A 192 2.78 2.57 -8.87
CA GLY A 192 3.37 2.54 -7.54
C GLY A 192 2.45 3.15 -6.48
N LEU A 193 2.11 4.41 -6.68
CA LEU A 193 1.45 5.25 -5.69
C LEU A 193 0.22 5.94 -6.27
N PHE A 194 -0.90 5.84 -5.58
CA PHE A 194 -2.07 6.70 -5.76
C PHE A 194 -2.26 7.53 -4.49
N LEU A 195 -2.15 8.85 -4.60
CA LEU A 195 -2.13 9.78 -3.47
C LEU A 195 -3.24 10.83 -3.60
N ALA A 196 -3.82 11.19 -2.47
CA ALA A 196 -4.70 12.34 -2.32
C ALA A 196 -4.38 13.09 -1.02
N GLY A 197 -5.07 14.20 -0.76
CA GLY A 197 -4.83 15.05 0.40
C GLY A 197 -3.44 15.70 0.36
N VAL A 198 -2.75 15.71 1.50
CA VAL A 198 -1.40 16.28 1.64
C VAL A 198 -0.39 15.14 1.73
N ALA A 199 0.43 14.98 0.69
CA ALA A 199 1.43 13.92 0.61
C ALA A 199 2.85 14.47 0.53
N ARG A 200 3.77 13.82 1.24
CA ARG A 200 5.19 14.16 1.26
C ARG A 200 6.04 12.93 1.00
N LEU A 201 6.91 13.03 -0.01
CA LEU A 201 7.93 12.05 -0.34
C LEU A 201 9.31 12.67 -0.15
N GLU A 202 10.17 12.02 0.63
CA GLU A 202 11.52 12.51 0.93
C GLU A 202 12.55 11.39 0.75
N GLY A 203 13.51 11.57 -0.15
CA GLY A 203 14.51 10.52 -0.44
C GLY A 203 13.92 9.25 -1.06
N VAL A 204 12.72 9.32 -1.64
CA VAL A 204 12.00 8.13 -2.13
C VAL A 204 12.45 7.74 -3.54
N THR A 205 12.61 6.44 -3.78
CA THR A 205 12.78 5.87 -5.12
C THR A 205 11.48 5.24 -5.58
N VAL A 206 10.93 5.70 -6.71
CA VAL A 206 9.73 5.12 -7.35
C VAL A 206 10.11 4.67 -8.75
N GLU A 207 10.26 3.36 -8.99
CA GLU A 207 10.83 2.85 -10.24
C GLU A 207 10.16 1.57 -10.74
N ALA A 208 10.23 1.30 -12.04
CA ALA A 208 9.68 0.11 -12.68
C ALA A 208 8.19 -0.16 -12.36
N ASN A 209 7.43 0.86 -11.97
CA ASN A 209 6.01 0.73 -11.73
C ASN A 209 5.23 0.99 -13.03
N GLY A 210 4.08 0.33 -13.16
CA GLY A 210 3.30 0.31 -14.40
C GLY A 210 1.82 0.63 -14.20
N GLN A 211 1.26 1.47 -15.08
CA GLN A 211 -0.17 1.59 -15.32
C GLN A 211 -0.49 1.01 -16.70
N SER A 212 -1.41 0.04 -16.79
CA SER A 212 -1.55 -0.82 -17.97
C SER A 212 -2.83 -0.70 -18.80
N ASP A 213 -3.94 -0.19 -18.26
CA ASP A 213 -5.22 -0.05 -18.99
C ASP A 213 -5.20 1.16 -19.94
N ASP A 214 -5.68 1.01 -21.16
CA ASP A 214 -5.74 2.06 -22.18
C ASP A 214 -7.14 2.62 -22.41
N VAL A 215 -8.17 2.06 -21.78
CA VAL A 215 -9.58 2.46 -21.98
C VAL A 215 -9.95 3.70 -21.16
N GLU A 216 -9.55 3.77 -19.89
CA GLU A 216 -9.75 4.94 -19.01
C GLU A 216 -8.47 5.25 -18.20
N PRO A 217 -7.35 5.58 -18.87
CA PRO A 217 -6.07 5.69 -18.20
C PRO A 217 -5.99 6.99 -17.41
N LEU A 218 -6.09 6.88 -16.08
CA LEU A 218 -5.73 7.98 -15.19
C LEU A 218 -4.23 8.27 -15.28
N GLY A 219 -3.39 7.30 -15.65
CA GLY A 219 -1.96 7.51 -15.86
C GLY A 219 -1.15 7.52 -14.56
N GLY A 220 0.01 8.18 -14.56
CA GLY A 220 0.89 8.22 -13.40
C GLY A 220 1.55 6.87 -13.11
N GLY A 221 2.24 6.28 -14.09
CA GLY A 221 2.79 4.92 -14.01
C GLY A 221 3.58 4.65 -12.73
N GLY A 222 4.35 5.64 -12.28
CA GLY A 222 4.95 5.68 -10.95
C GLY A 222 3.97 6.18 -9.89
N LEU A 223 3.61 7.46 -10.00
CA LEU A 223 2.78 8.19 -9.05
C LEU A 223 1.61 8.86 -9.76
N LEU A 224 0.42 8.68 -9.21
CA LEU A 224 -0.77 9.46 -9.51
C LEU A 224 -1.17 10.24 -8.25
N CYS A 225 -1.31 11.57 -8.36
CA CYS A 225 -1.91 12.38 -7.30
C CYS A 225 -3.22 13.00 -7.78
N GLY A 226 -4.32 12.73 -7.09
CA GLY A 226 -5.63 13.20 -7.51
C GLY A 226 -6.21 12.41 -8.69
N GLY A 227 -7.09 13.06 -9.47
CA GLY A 227 -7.68 12.49 -10.68
C GLY A 227 -9.01 11.80 -10.47
N LEU A 228 -9.47 11.68 -9.23
CA LEU A 228 -10.83 11.30 -8.87
C LEU A 228 -11.47 12.41 -8.03
N LEU A 229 -12.78 12.63 -8.22
CA LEU A 229 -13.52 13.68 -7.51
C LEU A 229 -13.45 13.52 -5.99
N ASP A 230 -13.52 12.27 -5.51
CA ASP A 230 -13.54 11.95 -4.08
C ASP A 230 -12.14 11.75 -3.47
N ALA A 231 -11.07 11.97 -4.26
CA ALA A 231 -9.69 11.83 -3.81
C ALA A 231 -8.82 12.95 -4.41
N PRO A 232 -9.07 14.23 -4.08
CA PRO A 232 -8.32 15.35 -4.63
C PRO A 232 -6.88 15.42 -4.09
N CYS A 233 -5.93 15.81 -4.93
CA CYS A 233 -4.57 16.17 -4.50
C CYS A 233 -4.59 17.61 -3.97
N THR A 234 -4.28 17.82 -2.69
CA THR A 234 -4.20 19.17 -2.11
C THR A 234 -2.78 19.71 -2.24
N GLU A 235 -1.80 18.94 -1.78
CA GLU A 235 -0.38 19.28 -1.86
C GLU A 235 0.43 18.00 -2.03
N LEU A 236 1.33 18.01 -3.00
CA LEU A 236 2.35 16.99 -3.19
C LEU A 236 3.73 17.63 -3.10
N THR A 237 4.48 17.26 -2.06
CA THR A 237 5.87 17.67 -1.89
C THR A 237 6.81 16.48 -2.11
N ILE A 238 7.75 16.60 -3.05
CA ILE A 238 8.77 15.59 -3.35
C ILE A 238 10.16 16.22 -3.18
N ILE A 239 10.97 15.65 -2.29
CA ILE A 239 12.31 16.17 -1.99
C ILE A 239 13.33 15.05 -2.13
N GLY A 240 14.35 15.24 -2.96
CA GLY A 240 15.36 14.22 -3.20
C GLY A 240 14.81 12.99 -3.93
N GLY A 241 15.58 11.91 -3.93
CA GLY A 241 15.14 10.64 -4.52
C GLY A 241 15.02 10.66 -6.05
N ARG A 242 14.28 9.69 -6.59
CA ARG A 242 14.10 9.53 -8.04
C ARG A 242 12.75 8.91 -8.43
N LEU A 243 12.21 9.38 -9.54
CA LEU A 243 11.06 8.79 -10.24
C LEU A 243 11.56 8.16 -11.54
N GLY A 244 11.68 6.84 -11.55
CA GLY A 244 12.26 6.03 -12.60
C GLY A 244 13.78 5.90 -12.47
N GLY A 245 14.36 5.08 -13.34
CA GLY A 245 15.78 4.77 -13.31
C GLY A 245 16.28 4.13 -14.61
N PRO A 246 17.61 4.06 -14.82
CA PRO A 246 18.20 3.39 -15.98
C PRO A 246 17.60 2.01 -16.19
N GLU A 247 16.89 1.82 -17.31
CA GLU A 247 16.17 0.57 -17.66
C GLU A 247 15.04 0.17 -16.69
N ARG A 248 14.81 0.96 -15.64
CA ARG A 248 13.78 0.80 -14.59
C ARG A 248 12.81 1.98 -14.58
N GLY A 249 12.51 2.53 -15.75
CA GLY A 249 11.54 3.61 -15.89
C GLY A 249 10.13 3.19 -15.51
N ASN A 250 9.34 4.10 -14.94
CA ASN A 250 7.92 3.87 -14.78
C ASN A 250 7.20 4.01 -16.12
N SER A 251 6.06 3.33 -16.26
CA SER A 251 5.33 3.17 -17.51
C SER A 251 3.85 3.47 -17.31
N ALA A 252 3.26 4.32 -18.15
CA ALA A 252 1.81 4.53 -18.18
C ALA A 252 1.26 4.33 -19.60
N ALA A 253 0.14 3.63 -19.75
CA ALA A 253 -0.66 3.72 -20.97
C ALA A 253 -1.27 5.12 -21.13
N GLY A 254 -1.60 5.78 -20.02
CA GLY A 254 -2.04 7.18 -19.95
C GLY A 254 -0.93 8.22 -20.05
N ALA A 255 -1.21 9.41 -19.51
CA ALA A 255 -0.24 10.49 -19.35
C ALA A 255 0.59 10.33 -18.05
N GLY A 256 1.77 10.94 -18.01
CA GLY A 256 2.60 10.96 -16.80
C GLY A 256 3.21 9.59 -16.51
N GLY A 257 4.28 9.21 -17.22
CA GLY A 257 4.92 7.91 -16.99
C GLY A 257 5.49 7.80 -15.57
N ALA A 258 6.16 8.85 -15.09
CA ALA A 258 6.67 8.93 -13.72
C ALA A 258 5.61 9.47 -12.76
N LEU A 259 5.04 10.63 -13.08
CA LEU A 259 4.13 11.37 -12.23
C LEU A 259 3.01 11.98 -13.07
N ARG A 260 1.77 11.78 -12.65
CA ARG A 260 0.63 12.62 -13.03
C ARG A 260 0.00 13.24 -11.80
N ALA A 261 -0.26 14.54 -11.82
CA ALA A 261 -0.95 15.24 -10.73
C ALA A 261 -2.11 16.07 -11.27
N PHE A 262 -3.24 16.02 -10.57
CA PHE A 262 -4.46 16.76 -10.88
C PHE A 262 -4.75 17.78 -9.78
N GLY A 263 -4.73 19.06 -10.14
CA GLY A 263 -4.95 20.16 -9.21
C GLY A 263 -3.95 20.19 -8.04
N GLY A 264 -4.27 21.01 -7.04
CA GLY A 264 -3.42 21.21 -5.87
C GLY A 264 -2.09 21.90 -6.18
N SER A 265 -1.17 21.85 -5.23
CA SER A 265 0.21 22.31 -5.41
C SER A 265 1.17 21.12 -5.56
N LEU A 266 2.13 21.26 -6.48
CA LEU A 266 3.26 20.34 -6.62
C LEU A 266 4.55 21.09 -6.35
N SER A 267 5.34 20.62 -5.39
CA SER A 267 6.69 21.11 -5.12
C SER A 267 7.68 19.96 -5.26
N MET A 268 8.65 20.09 -6.17
CA MET A 268 9.69 19.09 -6.39
C MET A 268 11.08 19.73 -6.26
N THR A 269 11.90 19.23 -5.34
CA THR A 269 13.26 19.77 -5.10
C THR A 269 14.29 18.65 -5.04
N GLY A 270 15.29 18.68 -5.92
CA GLY A 270 16.40 17.71 -5.89
C GLY A 270 16.02 16.28 -6.28
N THR A 271 14.87 16.09 -6.94
CA THR A 271 14.37 14.79 -7.41
C THR A 271 14.74 14.56 -8.88
N ALA A 272 15.27 13.39 -9.21
CA ALA A 272 15.52 12.99 -10.60
C ALA A 272 14.29 12.34 -11.23
N ILE A 273 13.99 12.63 -12.50
CA ILE A 273 12.95 11.93 -13.29
C ILE A 273 13.65 11.29 -14.49
N VAL A 274 13.70 9.95 -14.53
CA VAL A 274 14.60 9.21 -15.45
C VAL A 274 13.86 8.05 -16.13
N ASP A 275 14.02 7.92 -17.45
CA ASP A 275 13.61 6.77 -18.27
C ASP A 275 12.12 6.39 -18.26
N ASN A 276 11.25 7.31 -17.85
CA ASN A 276 9.82 7.06 -17.79
C ASN A 276 9.15 7.14 -19.17
N ARG A 277 8.09 6.34 -19.37
CA ARG A 277 7.36 6.22 -20.65
C ARG A 277 5.86 6.43 -20.43
N SER A 278 5.21 7.10 -21.37
CA SER A 278 3.76 7.32 -21.36
C SER A 278 3.15 7.15 -22.75
N GLY A 279 1.88 6.75 -22.80
CA GLY A 279 1.14 6.56 -24.06
C GLY A 279 0.38 7.80 -24.54
N GLN A 280 -0.03 8.71 -23.64
CA GLN A 280 -0.84 9.89 -23.99
C GLN A 280 -0.18 11.26 -23.68
N GLY A 281 1.14 11.29 -23.44
CA GLY A 281 1.92 12.52 -23.21
C GLY A 281 2.56 12.62 -21.82
N GLY A 282 3.56 13.49 -21.66
CA GLY A 282 4.26 13.65 -20.37
C GLY A 282 5.01 12.38 -19.93
N GLY A 283 5.97 11.90 -20.73
CA GLY A 283 6.73 10.67 -20.44
C GLY A 283 7.29 10.62 -19.02
N GLY A 284 7.81 11.74 -18.53
CA GLY A 284 8.13 11.95 -17.12
C GLY A 284 6.94 12.47 -16.31
N LEU A 285 6.52 13.71 -16.61
CA LEU A 285 5.57 14.48 -15.80
C LEU A 285 4.37 14.93 -16.65
N ALA A 286 3.16 14.80 -16.11
CA ALA A 286 1.94 15.39 -16.63
C ALA A 286 1.17 16.11 -15.51
N LEU A 287 0.73 17.34 -15.75
CA LEU A 287 0.04 18.19 -14.79
C LEU A 287 -1.22 18.75 -15.43
N ASP A 288 -2.36 18.55 -14.75
CA ASP A 288 -3.70 18.95 -15.21
C ASP A 288 -4.40 19.84 -14.17
#